data_AF-A0A672TAX7-F1
#
_entry.id   AF-A0A672TAX7-F1
#
_cell.length_a   1.000
_cell.length_b   1.000
_cell.length_c   1.000
_cell.angle_alpha   90.00
_cell.angle_beta   90.00
_cell.angle_gamma   90.00
#
_symmetry.space_group_name_H-M   'P 1'
#
loop_
_entity.id
_entity.type
_entity.pdbx_description
1 polymer ?
#
loop_
_entity_poly.entity_id
_entity_poly.type
_entity_poly.pdbx_seq_one_letter_code
_entity_poly.pdbx_strand_id
1 'polypeptide(L)'
;MCVCVQAELQLQEEQVYRERREREKILFRYKKQAEERMAQAERMKRRVKIFVVQAAQMVLKKQVCDKMKKQNAMKHTTQTQMQHLEDLKFLVLKPQNSSPLPDTQKGEEDKKLRILENSLEKSQLKYHEAVHITRGYRKLKEHLQEESLTFQPQLDRMETEVYWQTQVLKDLQVMNNNVLLFKDAAKAELQLQEEQVYRERREREKILFRYKKQAEERMAQAERMKRRPQWVSMNPDELSSEAPRSPTTVEEEEEPISTFEEAFQHAKEATGVTDSQEIVDRFISQGETQGHLEKMKAENEKMLLELKEERNTSQTQFQDVLQECEDDLQQEQQHCAAAKDGLDRLTQALNTVKAGVQQLSDKLQPIPLMKDPAARLPLDSEEHMLQLMSEAEQKLMLLKEELQGKDLATVMKELEEEEVRNTD
;
A
#
# COMPACT_ATOMS: atom_id res chain seq x y z
N MET A 1 -2.01 -40.94 182.52
CA MET A 1 -2.00 -42.04 181.52
C MET A 1 -3.10 -41.93 180.45
N CYS A 2 -4.01 -40.94 180.44
CA CYS A 2 -5.04 -40.81 179.38
C CYS A 2 -4.85 -39.59 178.44
N VAL A 3 -4.08 -38.56 178.83
CA VAL A 3 -4.02 -37.28 178.11
C VAL A 3 -2.90 -37.20 177.06
N CYS A 4 -1.76 -37.87 177.25
CA CYS A 4 -0.64 -37.79 176.29
C CYS A 4 -0.89 -38.56 174.99
N VAL A 5 -1.58 -39.71 175.04
CA VAL A 5 -1.90 -40.50 173.84
C VAL A 5 -2.90 -39.76 172.94
N GLN A 6 -3.73 -38.89 173.53
CA GLN A 6 -4.77 -38.16 172.80
C GLN A 6 -4.23 -36.91 172.09
N ALA A 7 -3.17 -36.28 172.61
CA ALA A 7 -2.51 -35.14 171.96
C ALA A 7 -1.58 -35.56 170.79
N GLU A 8 -0.88 -36.69 170.93
CA GLU A 8 -0.05 -37.23 169.83
C GLU A 8 -0.90 -37.72 168.65
N LEU A 9 -2.07 -38.30 168.92
CA LEU A 9 -3.02 -38.66 167.85
C LEU A 9 -3.50 -37.43 167.08
N GLN A 10 -3.80 -36.32 167.76
CA GLN A 10 -4.28 -35.08 167.10
C GLN A 10 -3.21 -34.44 166.21
N LEU A 11 -1.93 -34.45 166.63
CA LEU A 11 -0.85 -33.90 165.82
C LEU A 11 -0.55 -34.76 164.59
N GLN A 12 -0.61 -36.09 164.75
CA GLN A 12 -0.52 -37.02 163.63
C GLN A 12 -1.69 -36.87 162.66
N GLU A 13 -2.91 -36.68 163.16
CA GLU A 13 -4.08 -36.40 162.32
C GLU A 13 -3.90 -35.09 161.51
N GLU A 14 -3.35 -34.04 162.11
CA GLU A 14 -3.10 -32.76 161.42
C GLU A 14 -1.99 -32.84 160.35
N GLN A 15 -0.91 -33.56 160.62
CA GLN A 15 0.16 -33.79 159.63
C GLN A 15 -0.34 -34.64 158.47
N VAL A 16 -1.09 -35.71 158.76
CA VAL A 16 -1.75 -36.53 157.74
C VAL A 16 -2.71 -35.69 156.92
N TYR A 17 -3.43 -34.75 157.54
CA TYR A 17 -4.33 -33.83 156.82
C TYR A 17 -3.57 -32.87 155.89
N ARG A 18 -2.45 -32.29 156.34
CA ARG A 18 -1.61 -31.40 155.51
C ARG A 18 -0.95 -32.15 154.35
N GLU A 19 -0.39 -33.33 154.60
CA GLU A 19 0.16 -34.17 153.55
C GLU A 19 -0.91 -34.63 152.56
N ARG A 20 -2.10 -34.98 153.03
CA ARG A 20 -3.22 -35.36 152.16
C ARG A 20 -3.61 -34.18 151.25
N ARG A 21 -3.61 -32.95 151.77
CA ARG A 21 -3.92 -31.73 151.02
C ARG A 21 -2.83 -31.34 150.01
N GLU A 22 -1.55 -31.51 150.36
CA GLU A 22 -0.40 -31.35 149.46
C GLU A 22 -0.43 -32.40 148.35
N ARG A 23 -0.65 -33.68 148.70
CA ARG A 23 -0.82 -34.78 147.75
C ARG A 23 -1.99 -34.52 146.82
N GLU A 24 -3.13 -34.02 147.31
CA GLU A 24 -4.26 -33.62 146.47
C GLU A 24 -3.91 -32.50 145.49
N LYS A 25 -3.15 -31.49 145.90
CA LYS A 25 -2.70 -30.41 145.00
C LYS A 25 -1.75 -30.93 143.91
N ILE A 26 -0.82 -31.81 144.27
CA ILE A 26 0.10 -32.44 143.31
C ILE A 26 -0.69 -33.33 142.35
N LEU A 27 -1.62 -34.14 142.87
CA LEU A 27 -2.53 -34.96 142.05
C LEU A 27 -3.37 -34.10 141.11
N PHE A 28 -3.85 -32.95 141.58
CA PHE A 28 -4.60 -32.01 140.75
C PHE A 28 -3.75 -31.41 139.62
N ARG A 29 -2.51 -31.02 139.90
CA ARG A 29 -1.57 -30.53 138.87
C ARG A 29 -1.21 -31.61 137.85
N TYR A 30 -0.93 -32.84 138.30
CA TYR A 30 -0.67 -33.97 137.41
C TYR A 30 -1.89 -34.34 136.57
N LYS A 31 -3.10 -34.33 137.15
CA LYS A 31 -4.36 -34.53 136.41
C LYS A 31 -4.56 -33.45 135.36
N LYS A 32 -4.38 -32.17 135.70
CA LYS A 32 -4.51 -31.06 134.75
C LYS A 32 -3.49 -31.14 133.61
N GLN A 33 -2.23 -31.48 133.91
CA GLN A 33 -1.20 -31.63 132.88
C GLN A 33 -1.44 -32.86 131.98
N ALA A 34 -1.98 -33.95 132.53
CA ALA A 34 -2.42 -35.11 131.76
C ALA A 34 -3.62 -34.78 130.86
N GLU A 35 -4.60 -34.02 131.35
CA GLU A 35 -5.75 -33.53 130.57
C GLU A 35 -5.30 -32.61 129.43
N GLU A 36 -4.36 -31.68 129.66
CA GLU A 36 -3.82 -30.79 128.63
C GLU A 36 -3.05 -31.57 127.54
N ARG A 37 -2.25 -32.57 127.92
CA ARG A 37 -1.57 -33.45 126.96
C ARG A 37 -2.54 -34.30 126.14
N MET A 38 -3.58 -34.84 126.78
CA MET A 38 -4.64 -35.57 126.09
C MET A 38 -5.42 -34.66 125.13
N ALA A 39 -5.74 -33.44 125.55
CA ALA A 39 -6.40 -32.44 124.71
C ALA A 39 -5.53 -32.02 123.50
N GLN A 40 -4.21 -31.89 123.69
CA GLN A 40 -3.28 -31.57 122.61
C GLN A 40 -3.13 -32.75 121.63
N ALA A 41 -3.04 -33.98 122.13
CA ALA A 41 -3.02 -35.19 121.31
C ALA A 41 -4.33 -35.36 120.51
N GLU A 42 -5.48 -35.09 121.11
CA GLU A 42 -6.78 -35.07 120.44
C GLU A 42 -6.84 -34.02 119.32
N ARG A 43 -6.36 -32.78 119.58
CA ARG A 43 -6.30 -31.72 118.55
C ARG A 43 -5.39 -32.11 117.38
N MET A 44 -4.24 -32.72 117.67
CA MET A 44 -3.31 -33.21 116.64
C MET A 44 -3.95 -34.33 115.80
N LYS A 45 -4.62 -35.29 116.46
CA LYS A 45 -5.35 -36.39 115.81
C LYS A 45 -6.51 -35.87 114.94
N ARG A 46 -7.25 -34.86 115.40
CA ARG A 46 -8.30 -34.19 114.60
C ARG A 46 -7.72 -33.49 113.38
N ARG A 47 -6.58 -32.78 113.50
CA ARG A 47 -5.90 -32.13 112.37
C ARG A 47 -5.43 -33.13 111.31
N VAL A 48 -4.78 -34.22 111.73
CA VAL A 48 -4.35 -35.29 110.81
C VAL A 48 -5.56 -35.93 110.12
N LYS A 49 -6.64 -36.20 110.86
CA LYS A 49 -7.88 -36.75 110.27
C LYS A 49 -8.50 -35.80 109.24
N ILE A 50 -8.55 -34.50 109.52
CA ILE A 50 -9.06 -33.49 108.57
C ILE A 50 -8.18 -33.45 107.31
N PHE A 51 -6.86 -33.46 107.45
CA PHE A 51 -5.93 -33.45 106.32
C PHE A 51 -6.08 -34.70 105.43
N VAL A 52 -6.20 -35.88 106.02
CA VAL A 52 -6.42 -37.14 105.27
C VAL A 52 -7.76 -37.10 104.52
N VAL A 53 -8.82 -36.59 105.15
CA VAL A 53 -10.13 -36.42 104.49
C VAL A 53 -10.06 -35.40 103.35
N GLN A 54 -9.36 -34.28 103.53
CA GLN A 54 -9.18 -33.26 102.49
C GLN A 54 -8.36 -33.79 101.30
N ALA A 55 -7.30 -34.57 101.57
CA ALA A 55 -6.51 -35.22 100.53
C ALA A 55 -7.34 -36.24 99.73
N ALA A 56 -8.13 -37.08 100.41
CA ALA A 56 -9.04 -38.02 99.76
C ALA A 56 -10.11 -37.28 98.93
N GLN A 57 -10.64 -36.17 99.42
CA GLN A 57 -11.61 -35.34 98.70
C GLN A 57 -11.01 -34.70 97.45
N MET A 58 -9.75 -34.26 97.49
CA MET A 58 -9.05 -33.74 96.30
C MET A 58 -8.83 -34.82 95.24
N VAL A 59 -8.43 -36.03 95.64
CA VAL A 59 -8.27 -37.16 94.71
C VAL A 59 -9.60 -37.52 94.07
N LEU A 60 -10.67 -37.60 94.86
CA LEU A 60 -12.00 -37.90 94.32
C LEU A 60 -12.52 -36.81 93.39
N LYS A 61 -12.31 -35.53 93.72
CA LYS A 61 -12.64 -34.39 92.83
C LYS A 61 -11.88 -34.48 91.50
N LYS A 62 -10.59 -34.82 91.53
CA LYS A 62 -9.79 -35.02 90.32
C LYS A 62 -10.34 -36.15 89.46
N GLN A 63 -10.65 -37.30 90.06
CA GLN A 63 -11.25 -38.44 89.34
C GLN A 63 -12.62 -38.09 88.73
N VAL A 64 -13.45 -37.31 89.43
CA VAL A 64 -14.73 -36.84 88.89
C VAL A 64 -14.52 -35.89 87.72
N CYS A 65 -13.58 -34.95 87.81
CA CYS A 65 -13.24 -34.07 86.69
C CYS A 65 -12.72 -34.86 85.49
N ASP A 66 -11.86 -35.86 85.70
CA ASP A 66 -11.31 -36.68 84.61
C ASP A 66 -12.39 -37.53 83.94
N LYS A 67 -13.31 -38.13 84.73
CA LYS A 67 -14.48 -38.85 84.20
C LYS A 67 -15.43 -37.91 83.45
N MET A 68 -15.67 -36.71 83.96
CA MET A 68 -16.51 -35.69 83.30
C MET A 68 -15.89 -35.25 81.96
N LYS A 69 -14.58 -35.00 81.91
CA LYS A 69 -13.87 -34.68 80.67
C LYS A 69 -14.00 -35.81 79.65
N LYS A 70 -13.82 -37.07 80.08
CA LYS A 70 -13.99 -38.25 79.22
C LYS A 70 -15.43 -38.37 78.70
N GLN A 71 -16.42 -38.12 79.54
CA GLN A 71 -17.83 -38.13 79.14
C GLN A 71 -18.17 -37.01 78.15
N ASN A 72 -17.65 -35.79 78.39
CA ASN A 72 -17.85 -34.66 77.49
C ASN A 72 -17.17 -34.88 76.13
N ALA A 73 -15.98 -35.48 76.11
CA ALA A 73 -15.31 -35.88 74.88
C ALA A 73 -16.15 -36.89 74.09
N MET A 74 -16.65 -37.95 74.74
CA MET A 74 -17.52 -38.94 74.09
C MET A 74 -18.82 -38.30 73.56
N LYS A 75 -19.46 -37.42 74.34
CA LYS A 75 -20.67 -36.70 73.89
C LYS A 75 -20.41 -35.86 72.64
N HIS A 76 -19.29 -35.14 72.60
CA HIS A 76 -18.90 -34.37 71.42
C HIS A 76 -18.70 -35.29 70.21
N THR A 77 -17.95 -36.39 70.36
CA THR A 77 -17.74 -37.36 69.27
C THR A 77 -19.05 -37.94 68.76
N THR A 78 -19.98 -38.32 69.67
CA THR A 78 -21.31 -38.81 69.29
C THR A 78 -22.13 -37.74 68.58
N GLN A 79 -22.10 -36.50 69.05
CA GLN A 79 -22.83 -35.39 68.43
C GLN A 79 -22.31 -35.09 67.02
N THR A 80 -20.99 -35.08 66.82
CA THR A 80 -20.39 -34.91 65.49
C THR A 80 -20.78 -36.06 64.55
N GLN A 81 -20.76 -37.31 65.04
CA GLN A 81 -21.22 -38.46 64.26
C GLN A 81 -22.72 -38.39 63.93
N MET A 82 -23.55 -37.89 64.86
CA MET A 82 -24.98 -37.68 64.61
C MET A 82 -25.22 -36.59 63.56
N GLN A 83 -24.51 -35.46 63.64
CA GLN A 83 -24.58 -34.41 62.61
C GLN A 83 -24.16 -34.93 61.25
N HIS A 84 -23.05 -35.67 61.18
CA HIS A 84 -22.60 -36.29 59.93
C HIS A 84 -23.61 -37.33 59.39
N LEU A 85 -24.27 -38.09 60.27
CA LEU A 85 -25.36 -38.99 59.87
C LEU A 85 -26.59 -38.22 59.40
N GLU A 86 -26.89 -37.08 59.98
CA GLU A 86 -28.01 -36.22 59.60
C GLU A 86 -27.74 -35.51 58.26
N ASP A 87 -26.50 -35.08 58.01
CA ASP A 87 -26.04 -34.55 56.73
C ASP A 87 -26.08 -35.63 55.63
N LEU A 88 -25.61 -36.85 55.93
CA LEU A 88 -25.74 -37.99 55.02
C LEU A 88 -27.20 -38.35 54.77
N LYS A 89 -28.03 -38.37 55.80
CA LYS A 89 -29.48 -38.57 55.65
C LYS A 89 -30.11 -37.46 54.84
N PHE A 90 -29.69 -36.20 54.99
CA PHE A 90 -30.17 -35.09 54.18
C PHE A 90 -29.70 -35.20 52.73
N LEU A 91 -28.49 -35.73 52.48
CA LEU A 91 -28.01 -36.02 51.13
C LEU A 91 -28.80 -37.16 50.45
N VAL A 92 -29.21 -38.17 51.23
CA VAL A 92 -29.95 -39.35 50.76
C VAL A 92 -31.47 -39.10 50.69
N LEU A 93 -32.02 -38.28 51.59
CA LEU A 93 -33.43 -37.90 51.68
C LEU A 93 -33.74 -36.59 50.93
N LYS A 94 -32.73 -35.85 50.44
CA LYS A 94 -32.94 -34.94 49.32
C LYS A 94 -33.58 -35.78 48.23
N PRO A 95 -34.85 -35.53 47.85
CA PRO A 95 -35.64 -36.52 47.16
C PRO A 95 -34.92 -37.02 45.91
N GLN A 96 -34.65 -38.33 45.90
CA GLN A 96 -34.92 -39.14 44.73
C GLN A 96 -36.36 -38.83 44.28
N ASN A 97 -36.51 -37.75 43.52
CA ASN A 97 -37.60 -37.54 42.57
C ASN A 97 -37.44 -38.49 41.37
N SER A 98 -36.92 -39.70 41.59
CA SER A 98 -36.97 -40.81 40.65
C SER A 98 -38.19 -41.67 41.02
N SER A 99 -39.36 -41.04 40.97
CA SER A 99 -40.58 -41.78 40.62
C SER A 99 -40.38 -42.35 39.22
N PRO A 100 -40.85 -43.57 38.92
CA PRO A 100 -40.74 -44.15 37.58
C PRO A 100 -41.63 -43.38 36.59
N LEU A 101 -41.10 -42.28 36.05
CA LEU A 101 -41.56 -41.65 34.81
C LEU A 101 -40.35 -41.45 33.90
N PRO A 102 -39.85 -42.51 33.23
CA PRO A 102 -38.70 -42.41 32.32
C PRO A 102 -39.00 -41.59 31.05
N ASP A 103 -40.27 -41.33 30.72
CA ASP A 103 -40.65 -40.78 29.42
C ASP A 103 -40.83 -39.25 29.40
N THR A 104 -41.18 -38.61 30.53
CA THR A 104 -41.50 -37.17 30.51
C THR A 104 -40.25 -36.28 30.55
N GLN A 105 -39.22 -36.68 31.32
CA GLN A 105 -37.94 -35.94 31.38
C GLN A 105 -37.08 -36.18 30.13
N LYS A 106 -36.99 -37.42 29.64
CA LYS A 106 -36.40 -37.70 28.31
C LYS A 106 -37.12 -36.92 27.21
N GLY A 107 -38.45 -36.88 27.25
CA GLY A 107 -39.22 -36.08 26.30
C GLY A 107 -38.98 -34.57 26.37
N GLU A 108 -38.64 -34.01 27.55
CA GLU A 108 -38.26 -32.59 27.69
C GLU A 108 -36.83 -32.32 27.21
N GLU A 109 -35.89 -33.22 27.48
CA GLU A 109 -34.52 -33.15 26.97
C GLU A 109 -34.49 -33.31 25.45
N ASP A 110 -35.25 -34.25 24.89
CA ASP A 110 -35.40 -34.44 23.45
C ASP A 110 -36.05 -33.22 22.78
N LYS A 111 -37.01 -32.56 23.43
CA LYS A 111 -37.57 -31.29 22.95
C LYS A 111 -36.53 -30.17 22.95
N LYS A 112 -35.70 -30.07 23.99
CA LYS A 112 -34.61 -29.08 24.05
C LYS A 112 -33.57 -29.35 22.98
N LEU A 113 -33.19 -30.61 22.76
CA LEU A 113 -32.31 -31.04 21.67
C LEU A 113 -32.87 -30.62 20.31
N ARG A 114 -34.14 -30.93 20.02
CA ARG A 114 -34.78 -30.50 18.76
C ARG A 114 -34.80 -29.00 18.56
N ILE A 115 -35.00 -28.21 19.62
CA ILE A 115 -34.99 -26.75 19.53
C ILE A 115 -33.57 -26.24 19.24
N LEU A 116 -32.56 -26.82 19.89
CA LEU A 116 -31.15 -26.49 19.67
C LEU A 116 -30.70 -26.87 18.26
N GLU A 117 -31.08 -28.05 17.77
CA GLU A 117 -30.82 -28.51 16.39
C GLU A 117 -31.45 -27.58 15.35
N ASN A 118 -32.74 -27.24 15.51
CA ASN A 118 -33.40 -26.28 14.62
C ASN A 118 -32.75 -24.89 14.67
N SER A 119 -32.30 -24.45 15.84
CA SER A 119 -31.58 -23.18 15.99
C SER A 119 -30.22 -23.21 15.30
N LEU A 120 -29.53 -24.36 15.37
CA LEU A 120 -28.26 -24.57 14.71
C LEU A 120 -28.42 -24.58 13.18
N GLU A 121 -29.37 -25.34 12.64
CA GLU A 121 -29.67 -25.36 11.20
C GLU A 121 -30.05 -23.98 10.68
N LYS A 122 -30.90 -23.23 11.40
CA LYS A 122 -31.22 -21.84 11.04
C LYS A 122 -30.00 -20.94 11.03
N SER A 123 -29.07 -21.13 11.96
CA SER A 123 -27.83 -20.36 12.02
C SER A 123 -26.88 -20.74 10.89
N GLN A 124 -26.81 -22.02 10.52
CA GLN A 124 -26.04 -22.51 9.38
C GLN A 124 -26.60 -21.98 8.06
N LEU A 125 -27.91 -22.00 7.86
CA LEU A 125 -28.57 -21.40 6.69
C LEU A 125 -28.23 -19.91 6.55
N LYS A 126 -28.36 -19.14 7.64
CA LYS A 126 -27.97 -17.73 7.66
C LYS A 126 -26.49 -17.51 7.36
N TYR A 127 -25.62 -18.37 7.90
CA TYR A 127 -24.19 -18.32 7.63
C TYR A 127 -23.90 -18.57 6.14
N HIS A 128 -24.48 -19.61 5.54
CA HIS A 128 -24.30 -19.90 4.12
C HIS A 128 -24.85 -18.80 3.22
N GLU A 129 -26.00 -18.22 3.56
CA GLU A 129 -26.57 -17.08 2.84
C GLU A 129 -25.67 -15.84 2.95
N ALA A 130 -25.15 -15.53 4.14
CA ALA A 130 -24.20 -14.44 4.35
C ALA A 130 -22.89 -14.65 3.55
N VAL A 131 -22.37 -15.88 3.50
CA VAL A 131 -21.21 -16.23 2.67
C VAL A 131 -21.52 -16.07 1.19
N HIS A 132 -22.70 -16.51 0.73
CA HIS A 132 -23.13 -16.36 -0.66
C HIS A 132 -23.24 -14.88 -1.06
N ILE A 133 -23.88 -14.06 -0.22
CA ILE A 133 -24.00 -12.61 -0.41
C ILE A 133 -22.62 -11.96 -0.44
N THR A 134 -21.75 -12.29 0.52
CA THR A 134 -20.38 -11.75 0.58
C THR A 134 -19.58 -12.11 -0.65
N ARG A 135 -19.72 -13.33 -1.17
CA ARG A 135 -19.09 -13.76 -2.42
C ARG A 135 -19.61 -12.95 -3.62
N GLY A 136 -20.90 -12.67 -3.67
CA GLY A 136 -21.51 -11.79 -4.68
C GLY A 136 -20.92 -10.38 -4.65
N TYR A 137 -20.86 -9.76 -3.47
CA TYR A 137 -20.24 -8.44 -3.31
C TYR A 137 -18.74 -8.42 -3.62
N ARG A 138 -18.02 -9.50 -3.31
CA ARG A 138 -16.59 -9.61 -3.66
C ARG A 138 -16.39 -9.61 -5.17
N LYS A 139 -17.16 -10.41 -5.91
CA LYS A 139 -17.12 -10.41 -7.38
C LYS A 139 -17.49 -9.05 -7.98
N LEU A 140 -18.53 -8.40 -7.42
CA LEU A 140 -18.91 -7.06 -7.85
C LEU A 140 -17.79 -6.05 -7.60
N LYS A 141 -17.12 -6.13 -6.45
CA LYS A 141 -15.96 -5.29 -6.13
C LYS A 141 -14.80 -5.53 -7.10
N GLU A 142 -14.46 -6.79 -7.37
CA GLU A 142 -13.40 -7.16 -8.32
C GLU A 142 -13.70 -6.58 -9.71
N HIS A 143 -14.93 -6.75 -10.20
CA HIS A 143 -15.35 -6.19 -11.50
C HIS A 143 -15.26 -4.65 -11.52
N LEU A 144 -15.75 -3.96 -10.48
CA LEU A 144 -15.65 -2.50 -10.39
C LEU A 144 -14.20 -2.02 -10.29
N GLN A 145 -13.33 -2.79 -9.64
CA GLN A 145 -11.91 -2.49 -9.58
C GLN A 145 -11.26 -2.64 -10.97
N GLU A 146 -11.57 -3.71 -11.70
CA GLU A 146 -11.13 -3.89 -13.09
C GLU A 146 -11.62 -2.74 -13.98
N GLU A 147 -12.91 -2.38 -13.93
CA GLU A 147 -13.45 -1.25 -14.69
C GLU A 147 -12.74 0.06 -14.32
N SER A 148 -12.49 0.31 -13.03
CA SER A 148 -11.79 1.51 -12.57
C SER A 148 -10.38 1.66 -13.16
N LEU A 149 -9.68 0.54 -13.37
CA LEU A 149 -8.36 0.53 -14.00
C LEU A 149 -8.43 0.83 -15.50
N THR A 150 -9.57 0.58 -16.15
CA THR A 150 -9.74 0.83 -17.60
C THR A 150 -10.17 2.25 -17.93
N PHE A 151 -10.79 2.99 -17.01
CA PHE A 151 -11.26 4.35 -17.30
C PHE A 151 -10.11 5.33 -17.56
N GLN A 152 -9.03 5.28 -16.79
CA GLN A 152 -7.91 6.20 -17.00
C GLN A 152 -7.25 6.02 -18.39
N PRO A 153 -6.87 4.80 -18.83
CA PRO A 153 -6.37 4.60 -20.18
C PRO A 153 -7.34 5.01 -21.31
N GLN A 154 -8.65 4.84 -21.10
CA GLN A 154 -9.65 5.28 -22.07
C GLN A 154 -9.74 6.81 -22.15
N LEU A 155 -9.69 7.50 -21.01
CA LEU A 155 -9.62 8.95 -20.93
C LEU A 155 -8.35 9.47 -21.60
N ASP A 156 -7.18 8.90 -21.29
CA ASP A 156 -5.90 9.31 -21.89
C ASP A 156 -5.92 9.16 -23.41
N ARG A 157 -6.52 8.08 -23.94
CA ARG A 157 -6.73 7.88 -25.39
C ARG A 157 -7.66 8.93 -26.00
N MET A 158 -8.74 9.27 -25.32
CA MET A 158 -9.65 10.31 -25.80
C MET A 158 -9.00 11.70 -25.75
N GLU A 159 -8.25 12.01 -24.69
CA GLU A 159 -7.54 13.29 -24.53
C GLU A 159 -6.47 13.47 -25.61
N THR A 160 -5.71 12.41 -25.89
CA THR A 160 -4.70 12.43 -26.97
C THR A 160 -5.35 12.60 -28.35
N GLU A 161 -6.47 11.93 -28.63
CA GLU A 161 -7.22 12.12 -29.87
C GLU A 161 -7.75 13.56 -30.01
N VAL A 162 -8.35 14.11 -28.94
CA VAL A 162 -8.82 15.50 -28.92
C VAL A 162 -7.67 16.49 -29.13
N TYR A 163 -6.52 16.23 -28.52
CA TYR A 163 -5.32 17.05 -28.71
C TYR A 163 -4.87 17.03 -30.18
N TRP A 164 -4.76 15.85 -30.78
CA TRP A 164 -4.38 15.71 -32.19
C TRP A 164 -5.37 16.39 -33.14
N GLN A 165 -6.67 16.16 -32.94
CA GLN A 165 -7.72 16.80 -33.75
C GLN A 165 -7.68 18.32 -33.62
N THR A 166 -7.43 18.85 -32.41
CA THR A 166 -7.29 20.28 -32.18
C THR A 166 -6.09 20.86 -32.93
N GLN A 167 -4.97 20.13 -32.95
CA GLN A 167 -3.78 20.57 -33.69
C GLN A 167 -4.03 20.57 -35.21
N VAL A 168 -4.62 19.50 -35.75
CA VAL A 168 -5.00 19.42 -37.16
C VAL A 168 -5.97 20.54 -37.56
N LEU A 169 -6.94 20.87 -36.70
CA LEU A 169 -7.85 21.99 -36.94
C LEU A 169 -7.12 23.34 -36.99
N LYS A 170 -6.16 23.58 -36.10
CA LYS A 170 -5.32 24.80 -36.14
C LYS A 170 -4.54 24.88 -37.45
N ASP A 171 -3.92 23.78 -37.86
CA ASP A 171 -3.12 23.72 -39.10
C ASP A 171 -4.02 23.97 -40.33
N LEU A 172 -5.22 23.38 -40.36
CA LEU A 172 -6.22 23.64 -41.40
C LEU A 172 -6.70 25.09 -41.41
N GLN A 173 -6.87 25.71 -40.26
CA GLN A 173 -7.23 27.14 -40.18
C GLN A 173 -6.13 28.02 -40.77
N VAL A 174 -4.86 27.74 -40.45
CA VAL A 174 -3.71 28.44 -41.04
C VAL A 174 -3.68 28.25 -42.55
N MET A 175 -3.85 27.01 -43.02
CA MET A 175 -3.91 26.72 -44.46
C MET A 175 -5.07 27.46 -45.14
N ASN A 176 -6.25 27.47 -44.56
CA ASN A 176 -7.41 28.18 -45.09
C ASN A 176 -7.17 29.69 -45.17
N ASN A 177 -6.57 30.28 -44.13
CA ASN A 177 -6.19 31.69 -44.16
C ASN A 177 -5.18 31.99 -45.28
N ASN A 178 -4.18 31.13 -45.47
CA ASN A 178 -3.23 31.26 -46.57
C ASN A 178 -3.92 31.16 -47.94
N VAL A 179 -4.84 30.21 -48.12
CA VAL A 179 -5.64 30.08 -49.35
C VAL A 179 -6.47 31.34 -49.62
N LEU A 180 -7.08 31.92 -48.58
CA LEU A 180 -7.82 33.18 -48.72
C LEU A 180 -6.91 34.34 -49.15
N LEU A 181 -5.73 34.47 -48.51
CA LEU A 181 -4.73 35.48 -48.89
C LEU A 181 -4.26 35.30 -50.33
N PHE A 182 -3.95 34.07 -50.76
CA PHE A 182 -3.54 33.80 -52.15
C PHE A 182 -4.65 34.10 -53.15
N LYS A 183 -5.91 33.76 -52.82
CA LYS A 183 -7.06 34.09 -53.66
C LYS A 183 -7.23 35.59 -53.80
N ASP A 184 -7.10 36.34 -52.71
CA ASP A 184 -7.28 37.80 -52.73
C ASP A 184 -6.11 38.48 -53.46
N ALA A 185 -4.87 37.99 -53.29
CA ALA A 185 -3.71 38.44 -54.06
C ALA A 185 -3.87 38.16 -55.56
N ALA A 186 -4.31 36.96 -55.94
CA ALA A 186 -4.55 36.62 -57.34
C ALA A 186 -5.67 37.47 -57.97
N LYS A 187 -6.72 37.79 -57.21
CA LYS A 187 -7.77 38.72 -57.65
C LYS A 187 -7.26 40.14 -57.85
N ALA A 188 -6.44 40.64 -56.94
CA ALA A 188 -5.84 41.97 -57.06
C ALA A 188 -4.91 42.06 -58.28
N GLU A 189 -4.08 41.04 -58.51
CA GLU A 189 -3.24 40.96 -59.70
C GLU A 189 -4.08 40.92 -60.98
N LEU A 190 -5.14 40.10 -61.02
CA LEU A 190 -6.04 40.04 -62.16
C LEU A 190 -6.67 41.41 -62.46
N GLN A 191 -7.15 42.12 -61.43
CA GLN A 191 -7.71 43.46 -61.61
C GLN A 191 -6.69 44.45 -62.19
N LEU A 192 -5.45 44.41 -61.70
CA LEU A 192 -4.38 45.28 -62.21
C LEU A 192 -4.06 44.99 -63.68
N GLN A 193 -3.99 43.71 -64.05
CA GLN A 193 -3.79 43.28 -65.45
C GLN A 193 -4.97 43.69 -66.34
N GLU A 194 -6.21 43.52 -65.87
CA GLU A 194 -7.41 43.97 -66.59
C GLU A 194 -7.38 45.48 -66.82
N GLU A 195 -7.11 46.28 -65.79
CA GLU A 195 -6.99 47.73 -65.90
C GLU A 195 -5.87 48.17 -66.85
N GLN A 196 -4.74 47.46 -66.85
CA GLN A 196 -3.66 47.70 -67.79
C GLN A 196 -4.12 47.43 -69.23
N VAL A 197 -4.75 46.28 -69.49
CA VAL A 197 -5.28 45.94 -70.82
C VAL A 197 -6.32 46.97 -71.28
N TYR A 198 -7.19 47.45 -70.40
CA TYR A 198 -8.15 48.51 -70.71
C TYR A 198 -7.46 49.84 -71.05
N ARG A 199 -6.41 50.22 -70.32
CA ARG A 199 -5.61 51.43 -70.59
C ARG A 199 -4.92 51.33 -71.95
N GLU A 200 -4.21 50.24 -72.21
CA GLU A 200 -3.55 50.00 -73.49
C GLU A 200 -4.53 50.01 -74.66
N ARG A 201 -5.72 49.39 -74.49
CA ARG A 201 -6.77 49.42 -75.51
C ARG A 201 -7.24 50.85 -75.81
N ARG A 202 -7.48 51.67 -74.77
CA ARG A 202 -7.87 53.08 -74.95
C ARG A 202 -6.78 53.87 -75.68
N GLU A 203 -5.52 53.62 -75.37
CA GLU A 203 -4.40 54.27 -76.05
C GLU A 203 -4.30 53.85 -77.52
N ARG A 204 -4.41 52.55 -77.80
CA ARG A 204 -4.48 52.01 -79.17
C ARG A 204 -5.65 52.62 -79.95
N GLU A 205 -6.83 52.74 -79.36
CA GLU A 205 -8.00 53.37 -79.98
C GLU A 205 -7.76 54.87 -80.28
N LYS A 206 -7.13 55.62 -79.35
CA LYS A 206 -6.72 57.01 -79.60
C LYS A 206 -5.74 57.13 -80.76
N ILE A 207 -4.75 56.25 -80.83
CA ILE A 207 -3.75 56.23 -81.92
C ILE A 207 -4.44 55.89 -83.25
N LEU A 208 -5.28 54.86 -83.28
CA LEU A 208 -6.05 54.48 -84.46
C LEU A 208 -6.97 55.62 -84.94
N PHE A 209 -7.61 56.34 -84.01
CA PHE A 209 -8.42 57.51 -84.34
C PHE A 209 -7.58 58.61 -85.00
N ARG A 210 -6.38 58.92 -84.47
CA ARG A 210 -5.46 59.89 -85.09
C ARG A 210 -5.07 59.47 -86.51
N TYR A 211 -4.72 58.20 -86.72
CA TYR A 211 -4.37 57.69 -88.05
C TYR A 211 -5.54 57.71 -89.02
N LYS A 212 -6.76 57.32 -88.59
CA LYS A 212 -7.97 57.42 -89.41
C LYS A 212 -8.24 58.85 -89.85
N LYS A 213 -8.16 59.82 -88.92
CA LYS A 213 -8.33 61.23 -89.23
C LYS A 213 -7.31 61.72 -90.25
N GLN A 214 -6.02 61.38 -90.08
CA GLN A 214 -4.97 61.76 -91.02
C GLN A 214 -5.20 61.11 -92.42
N ALA A 215 -5.67 59.87 -92.47
CA ALA A 215 -6.01 59.20 -93.72
C ALA A 215 -7.22 59.87 -94.41
N GLU A 216 -8.27 60.20 -93.67
CA GLU A 216 -9.43 60.95 -94.17
C GLU A 216 -9.03 62.33 -94.70
N GLU A 217 -8.17 63.06 -94.00
CA GLU A 217 -7.63 64.36 -94.44
C GLU A 217 -6.85 64.23 -95.75
N ARG A 218 -5.96 63.22 -95.88
CA ARG A 218 -5.24 62.95 -97.13
C ARG A 218 -6.18 62.56 -98.28
N MET A 219 -7.20 61.74 -98.01
CA MET A 219 -8.21 61.37 -98.99
C MET A 219 -9.02 62.59 -99.47
N ALA A 220 -9.42 63.46 -98.55
CA ALA A 220 -10.11 64.71 -98.87
C ALA A 220 -9.23 65.68 -99.69
N GLN A 221 -7.93 65.76 -99.38
CA GLN A 221 -6.95 66.52 -100.18
C GLN A 221 -6.79 65.93 -101.60
N ALA A 222 -6.64 64.61 -101.71
CA ALA A 222 -6.56 63.92 -103.00
C ALA A 222 -7.84 64.11 -103.83
N GLU A 223 -9.02 64.08 -103.19
CA GLU A 223 -10.30 64.35 -103.84
C GLU A 223 -10.40 65.82 -104.32
N ARG A 224 -9.91 66.79 -103.53
CA ARG A 224 -9.80 68.20 -103.94
C ARG A 224 -8.83 68.38 -105.11
N MET A 225 -7.70 67.68 -105.13
CA MET A 225 -6.76 67.70 -106.25
C MET A 225 -7.37 67.11 -107.51
N LYS A 226 -8.15 66.02 -107.41
CA LYS A 226 -8.90 65.42 -108.54
C LYS A 226 -10.02 66.32 -109.07
N ARG A 227 -10.57 67.22 -108.25
CA ARG A 227 -11.61 68.20 -108.65
C ARG A 227 -11.07 69.51 -109.23
N ARG A 228 -9.74 69.73 -109.26
CA ARG A 228 -9.15 70.87 -109.99
C ARG A 228 -9.06 70.56 -111.49
N PRO A 229 -9.58 71.40 -112.39
CA PRO A 229 -9.37 71.24 -113.82
C PRO A 229 -7.89 71.44 -114.17
N GLN A 230 -7.34 70.51 -114.94
CA GLN A 230 -5.98 70.52 -115.48
C GLN A 230 -5.79 71.73 -116.40
N TRP A 231 -5.15 72.78 -115.89
CA TRP A 231 -4.54 73.84 -116.69
C TRP A 231 -3.02 73.70 -116.67
N VAL A 232 -2.45 73.76 -117.87
CA VAL A 232 -1.06 73.54 -118.27
C VAL A 232 -0.14 74.70 -117.88
N SER A 233 1.09 74.39 -117.44
CA SER A 233 2.33 75.17 -117.67
C SER A 233 3.52 74.36 -117.17
N MET A 234 4.33 73.77 -118.03
CA MET A 234 5.47 74.38 -118.77
C MET A 234 6.67 74.64 -117.85
N ASN A 235 7.77 73.93 -118.14
CA ASN A 235 9.14 74.12 -117.65
C ASN A 235 9.65 75.58 -117.87
N PRO A 236 10.72 76.01 -117.19
CA PRO A 236 12.06 75.73 -117.71
C PRO A 236 13.10 75.28 -116.66
N ASP A 237 14.04 74.53 -117.21
CA ASP A 237 15.34 74.09 -116.73
C ASP A 237 16.34 75.26 -116.78
N GLU A 238 17.28 75.39 -115.84
CA GLU A 238 18.58 76.08 -116.03
C GLU A 238 19.56 75.84 -114.84
N LEU A 239 20.41 74.82 -115.00
CA LEU A 239 21.89 74.85 -114.97
C LEU A 239 22.70 75.58 -113.87
N SER A 240 23.67 74.81 -113.31
CA SER A 240 25.07 75.18 -113.00
C SER A 240 25.32 76.15 -111.81
N SER A 241 26.34 76.09 -110.95
CA SER A 241 27.67 75.43 -110.92
C SER A 241 28.22 75.45 -109.47
N GLU A 242 29.25 74.63 -109.22
CA GLU A 242 30.42 74.92 -108.35
C GLU A 242 30.28 75.08 -106.82
N ALA A 243 30.79 74.07 -106.10
CA ALA A 243 31.63 74.25 -104.90
C ALA A 243 33.08 74.67 -105.34
N PRO A 244 34.10 74.89 -104.48
CA PRO A 244 34.16 74.93 -103.00
C PRO A 244 35.06 76.07 -102.43
N ARG A 245 35.18 76.19 -101.08
CA ARG A 245 36.35 76.63 -100.27
C ARG A 245 35.91 76.72 -98.79
N SER A 246 36.20 75.74 -97.91
CA SER A 246 37.44 75.50 -97.12
C SER A 246 37.79 76.60 -96.11
N PRO A 247 38.61 76.30 -95.09
CA PRO A 247 38.47 75.40 -93.92
C PRO A 247 38.54 76.26 -92.63
N THR A 248 38.66 75.69 -91.42
CA THR A 248 39.51 76.20 -90.28
C THR A 248 39.09 75.56 -88.95
N THR A 249 39.81 74.50 -88.57
CA THR A 249 40.55 74.40 -87.29
C THR A 249 39.79 74.32 -85.96
N VAL A 250 39.34 73.11 -85.55
CA VAL A 250 39.16 72.71 -84.13
C VAL A 250 39.33 71.17 -83.94
N GLU A 251 40.25 70.49 -84.63
CA GLU A 251 40.27 69.01 -84.57
C GLU A 251 40.93 68.39 -83.31
N GLU A 252 41.74 69.11 -82.53
CA GLU A 252 42.46 68.47 -81.40
C GLU A 252 41.68 68.46 -80.06
N GLU A 253 40.60 69.22 -79.90
CA GLU A 253 39.67 69.12 -78.75
C GLU A 253 38.35 68.41 -79.11
N GLU A 254 38.00 68.31 -80.40
CA GLU A 254 36.74 67.69 -80.86
C GLU A 254 36.79 66.16 -80.98
N GLU A 255 37.96 65.54 -81.21
CA GLU A 255 38.08 64.08 -81.25
C GLU A 255 37.68 63.36 -79.94
N PRO A 256 38.11 63.79 -78.73
CA PRO A 256 37.62 63.16 -77.50
C PRO A 256 36.14 63.43 -77.26
N ILE A 257 35.63 64.61 -77.62
CA ILE A 257 34.21 64.97 -77.43
C ILE A 257 33.31 64.15 -78.37
N SER A 258 33.73 63.98 -79.63
CA SER A 258 33.02 63.16 -80.61
C SER A 258 32.97 61.68 -80.20
N THR A 259 34.07 61.15 -79.66
CA THR A 259 34.10 59.75 -79.18
C THR A 259 33.23 59.54 -77.93
N PHE A 260 33.15 60.53 -77.02
CA PHE A 260 32.21 60.48 -75.88
C PHE A 260 30.75 60.62 -76.32
N GLU A 261 30.45 61.47 -77.29
CA GLU A 261 29.09 61.68 -77.79
C GLU A 261 28.56 60.44 -78.53
N GLU A 262 29.40 59.78 -79.33
CA GLU A 262 29.08 58.48 -79.95
C GLU A 262 28.83 57.38 -78.90
N ALA A 263 29.64 57.32 -77.84
CA ALA A 263 29.46 56.35 -76.76
C ALA A 263 28.13 56.58 -75.99
N PHE A 264 27.75 57.83 -75.76
CA PHE A 264 26.46 58.16 -75.14
C PHE A 264 25.28 57.86 -76.06
N GLN A 265 25.41 58.10 -77.37
CA GLN A 265 24.38 57.75 -78.35
C GLN A 265 24.17 56.23 -78.41
N HIS A 266 25.26 55.45 -78.41
CA HIS A 266 25.18 53.99 -78.29
C HIS A 266 24.55 53.54 -76.99
N ALA A 267 24.86 54.19 -75.86
CA ALA A 267 24.23 53.88 -74.57
C ALA A 267 22.72 54.18 -74.60
N LYS A 268 22.29 55.30 -75.21
CA LYS A 268 20.87 55.65 -75.40
C LYS A 268 20.14 54.63 -76.25
N GLU A 269 20.74 54.19 -77.35
CA GLU A 269 20.17 53.18 -78.24
C GLU A 269 20.07 51.80 -77.56
N ALA A 270 21.09 51.39 -76.82
CA ALA A 270 21.11 50.11 -76.12
C ALA A 270 20.14 50.07 -74.93
N THR A 271 19.98 51.19 -74.22
CA THR A 271 19.05 51.30 -73.07
C THR A 271 17.64 51.72 -73.47
N GLY A 272 17.43 52.21 -74.69
CA GLY A 272 16.15 52.71 -75.20
C GLY A 272 15.72 54.05 -74.61
N VAL A 273 16.68 54.83 -74.11
CA VAL A 273 16.46 56.04 -73.31
C VAL A 273 16.74 57.29 -74.14
N THR A 274 15.91 58.34 -73.99
CA THR A 274 16.06 59.58 -74.79
C THR A 274 16.94 60.63 -74.12
N ASP A 275 16.96 60.67 -72.79
CA ASP A 275 17.77 61.61 -72.00
C ASP A 275 19.01 60.93 -71.40
N SER A 276 20.15 61.61 -71.45
CA SER A 276 21.41 61.11 -70.88
C SER A 276 21.35 61.00 -69.36
N GLN A 277 20.55 61.84 -68.69
CA GLN A 277 20.38 61.80 -67.24
C GLN A 277 19.61 60.54 -66.79
N GLU A 278 18.61 60.11 -67.55
CA GLU A 278 17.84 58.89 -67.24
C GLU A 278 18.71 57.62 -67.36
N ILE A 279 19.74 57.61 -68.22
CA ILE A 279 20.76 56.55 -68.24
C ILE A 279 21.50 56.50 -66.90
N VAL A 280 21.98 57.64 -66.42
CA VAL A 280 22.72 57.74 -65.15
C VAL A 280 21.85 57.25 -63.98
N ASP A 281 20.60 57.68 -63.90
CA ASP A 281 19.68 57.29 -62.83
C ASP A 281 19.35 55.79 -62.86
N ARG A 282 19.25 55.17 -64.06
CA ARG A 282 19.07 53.72 -64.20
C ARG A 282 20.32 52.95 -63.79
N PHE A 283 21.52 53.43 -64.12
CA PHE A 283 22.76 52.82 -63.68
C PHE A 283 22.93 52.89 -62.16
N ILE A 284 22.60 54.01 -61.54
CA ILE A 284 22.65 54.17 -60.07
C ILE A 284 21.65 53.21 -59.42
N SER A 285 20.39 53.21 -59.85
CA SER A 285 19.36 52.32 -59.27
C SER A 285 19.66 50.83 -59.50
N GLN A 286 20.26 50.47 -60.66
CA GLN A 286 20.72 49.12 -60.93
C GLN A 286 21.89 48.73 -60.01
N GLY A 287 22.83 49.62 -59.77
CA GLY A 287 23.93 49.42 -58.81
C GLY A 287 23.43 49.24 -57.38
N GLU A 288 22.47 50.05 -56.94
CA GLU A 288 21.81 49.90 -55.64
C GLU A 288 21.07 48.56 -55.52
N THR A 289 20.34 48.16 -56.58
CA THR A 289 19.63 46.88 -56.63
C THR A 289 20.62 45.71 -56.59
N GLN A 290 21.72 45.79 -57.34
CA GLN A 290 22.78 44.78 -57.32
C GLN A 290 23.41 44.67 -55.94
N GLY A 291 23.77 45.78 -55.30
CA GLY A 291 24.33 45.79 -53.94
C GLY A 291 23.35 45.20 -52.92
N HIS A 292 22.06 45.49 -53.04
CA HIS A 292 21.04 44.89 -52.19
C HIS A 292 20.93 43.36 -52.40
N LEU A 293 20.94 42.90 -53.65
CA LEU A 293 20.91 41.46 -53.97
C LEU A 293 22.16 40.73 -53.48
N GLU A 294 23.35 41.33 -53.61
CA GLU A 294 24.60 40.78 -53.10
C GLU A 294 24.57 40.66 -51.56
N LYS A 295 24.04 41.68 -50.87
CA LYS A 295 23.84 41.64 -49.42
C LYS A 295 22.86 40.54 -49.01
N MET A 296 21.69 40.45 -49.66
CA MET A 296 20.72 39.38 -49.39
C MET A 296 21.30 38.00 -49.68
N LYS A 297 22.11 37.85 -50.73
CA LYS A 297 22.80 36.60 -51.02
C LYS A 297 23.76 36.21 -49.90
N ALA A 298 24.59 37.15 -49.42
CA ALA A 298 25.51 36.91 -48.32
C ALA A 298 24.79 36.55 -47.01
N GLU A 299 23.68 37.25 -46.71
CA GLU A 299 22.84 36.96 -45.53
C GLU A 299 22.20 35.58 -45.62
N ASN A 300 21.66 35.20 -46.79
CA ASN A 300 21.10 33.87 -47.02
C ASN A 300 22.17 32.77 -46.93
N GLU A 301 23.37 32.99 -47.48
CA GLU A 301 24.48 32.04 -47.37
C GLU A 301 24.90 31.83 -45.91
N LYS A 302 24.95 32.90 -45.11
CA LYS A 302 25.23 32.83 -43.67
C LYS A 302 24.15 32.04 -42.93
N MET A 303 22.88 32.38 -43.16
CA MET A 303 21.75 31.69 -42.53
C MET A 303 21.71 30.21 -42.90
N LEU A 304 22.04 29.88 -44.15
CA LEU A 304 22.08 28.50 -44.63
C LEU A 304 23.21 27.70 -43.97
N LEU A 305 24.36 28.33 -43.68
CA LEU A 305 25.43 27.70 -42.91
C LEU A 305 25.02 27.45 -41.45
N GLU A 306 24.43 28.46 -40.79
CA GLU A 306 23.94 28.34 -39.41
C GLU A 306 22.90 27.21 -39.29
N LEU A 307 21.90 27.17 -40.18
CA LEU A 307 20.90 26.11 -40.21
C LEU A 307 21.50 24.72 -40.50
N LYS A 308 22.57 24.64 -41.30
CA LYS A 308 23.28 23.38 -41.55
C LYS A 308 24.00 22.90 -40.30
N GLU A 309 24.66 23.80 -39.57
CA GLU A 309 25.31 23.49 -38.30
C GLU A 309 24.29 23.04 -37.26
N GLU A 310 23.20 23.79 -37.06
CA GLU A 310 22.13 23.43 -36.14
C GLU A 310 21.52 22.06 -36.47
N ARG A 311 21.24 21.79 -37.76
CA ARG A 311 20.74 20.49 -38.21
C ARG A 311 21.74 19.38 -37.89
N ASN A 312 23.02 19.58 -38.17
CA ASN A 312 24.04 18.56 -37.89
C ASN A 312 24.15 18.29 -36.38
N THR A 313 24.18 19.34 -35.55
CA THR A 313 24.22 19.20 -34.09
C THR A 313 22.99 18.47 -33.56
N SER A 314 21.80 18.85 -34.03
CA SER A 314 20.54 18.18 -33.64
C SER A 314 20.51 16.73 -34.10
N GLN A 315 21.02 16.43 -35.30
CA GLN A 315 21.12 15.06 -35.81
C GLN A 315 22.07 14.19 -34.99
N THR A 316 23.22 14.72 -34.58
CA THR A 316 24.17 14.00 -33.70
C THR A 316 23.54 13.75 -32.32
N GLN A 317 22.93 14.75 -31.70
CA GLN A 317 22.23 14.58 -30.42
C GLN A 317 21.12 13.53 -30.50
N PHE A 318 20.37 13.51 -31.60
CA PHE A 318 19.34 12.50 -31.83
C PHE A 318 19.92 11.09 -31.98
N GLN A 319 21.06 10.94 -32.67
CA GLN A 319 21.77 9.65 -32.75
C GLN A 319 22.27 9.18 -31.38
N ASP A 320 22.84 10.08 -30.59
CA ASP A 320 23.36 9.74 -29.26
C ASP A 320 22.22 9.25 -28.34
N VAL A 321 21.08 9.95 -28.33
CA VAL A 321 19.90 9.55 -27.53
C VAL A 321 19.30 8.24 -28.03
N LEU A 322 19.25 8.02 -29.34
CA LEU A 322 18.80 6.73 -29.88
C LEU A 322 19.69 5.58 -29.42
N GLN A 323 21.01 5.79 -29.44
CA GLN A 323 21.96 4.76 -29.05
C GLN A 323 21.89 4.47 -27.53
N GLU A 324 21.74 5.50 -26.68
CA GLU A 324 21.51 5.32 -25.25
C GLU A 324 20.21 4.54 -24.98
N CYS A 325 19.13 4.85 -25.70
CA CYS A 325 17.85 4.15 -25.59
C CYS A 325 17.94 2.67 -26.04
N GLU A 326 18.73 2.39 -27.09
CA GLU A 326 18.99 1.03 -27.55
C GLU A 326 19.80 0.23 -26.51
N ASP A 327 20.82 0.84 -25.91
CA ASP A 327 21.64 0.23 -24.86
C ASP A 327 20.80 -0.07 -23.60
N ASP A 328 19.98 0.89 -23.15
CA ASP A 328 19.06 0.73 -22.02
C ASP A 328 18.03 -0.38 -22.28
N LEU A 329 17.45 -0.41 -23.48
CA LEU A 329 16.51 -1.45 -23.88
C LEU A 329 17.17 -2.83 -23.85
N GLN A 330 18.41 -2.94 -24.34
CA GLN A 330 19.15 -4.19 -24.32
C GLN A 330 19.48 -4.63 -22.88
N GLN A 331 19.84 -3.68 -22.01
CA GLN A 331 20.11 -3.96 -20.59
C GLN A 331 18.84 -4.45 -19.87
N GLU A 332 17.70 -3.80 -20.07
CA GLU A 332 16.43 -4.22 -19.47
C GLU A 332 15.94 -5.57 -20.00
N GLN A 333 16.15 -5.86 -21.29
CA GLN A 333 15.86 -7.18 -21.85
C GLN A 333 16.70 -8.28 -21.20
N GLN A 334 18.00 -8.03 -20.97
CA GLN A 334 18.88 -8.97 -20.27
C GLN A 334 18.45 -9.16 -18.81
N HIS A 335 18.09 -8.08 -18.13
CA HIS A 335 17.59 -8.14 -16.76
C HIS A 335 16.29 -8.94 -16.64
N CYS A 336 15.34 -8.72 -17.56
CA CYS A 336 14.10 -9.48 -17.65
C CYS A 336 14.36 -10.97 -17.94
N ALA A 337 15.30 -11.29 -18.83
CA ALA A 337 15.68 -12.67 -19.11
C ALA A 337 16.27 -13.37 -17.88
N ALA A 338 17.20 -12.70 -17.17
CA ALA A 338 17.78 -13.23 -15.94
C ALA A 338 16.74 -13.44 -14.83
N ALA A 339 15.78 -12.51 -14.70
CA ALA A 339 14.68 -12.65 -13.74
C ALA A 339 13.76 -13.83 -14.07
N LYS A 340 13.45 -14.06 -15.35
CA LYS A 340 12.69 -15.23 -15.81
C LYS A 340 13.42 -16.53 -15.51
N ASP A 341 14.70 -16.63 -15.84
CA ASP A 341 15.52 -17.80 -15.51
C ASP A 341 15.55 -18.06 -13.99
N GLY A 342 15.61 -17.00 -13.18
CA GLY A 342 15.53 -17.09 -11.73
C GLY A 342 14.18 -17.64 -11.24
N LEU A 343 13.09 -17.16 -11.81
CA LEU A 343 11.73 -17.63 -11.51
C LEU A 343 11.55 -19.10 -11.91
N ASP A 344 12.05 -19.50 -13.07
CA ASP A 344 11.94 -20.89 -13.54
C ASP A 344 12.71 -21.84 -12.62
N ARG A 345 13.92 -21.45 -12.18
CA ARG A 345 14.70 -22.20 -11.20
C ARG A 345 13.97 -22.33 -9.85
N LEU A 346 13.40 -21.25 -9.35
CA LEU A 346 12.63 -21.27 -8.10
C LEU A 346 11.37 -22.15 -8.23
N THR A 347 10.68 -22.07 -9.37
CA THR A 347 9.51 -22.90 -9.65
C THR A 347 9.87 -24.37 -9.71
N GLN A 348 10.98 -24.73 -10.36
CA GLN A 348 11.47 -26.10 -10.40
C GLN A 348 11.88 -26.61 -9.00
N ALA A 349 12.57 -25.78 -8.22
CA ALA A 349 12.93 -26.11 -6.84
C ALA A 349 11.68 -26.31 -5.97
N LEU A 350 10.69 -25.43 -6.08
CA LEU A 350 9.42 -25.54 -5.35
C LEU A 350 8.67 -26.82 -5.74
N ASN A 351 8.59 -27.15 -7.03
CA ASN A 351 7.98 -28.40 -7.49
C ASN A 351 8.70 -29.64 -6.94
N THR A 352 10.03 -29.59 -6.86
CA THR A 352 10.84 -30.66 -6.26
C THR A 352 10.52 -30.83 -4.78
N VAL A 353 10.43 -29.72 -4.03
CA VAL A 353 10.05 -29.72 -2.62
C VAL A 353 8.62 -30.24 -2.44
N LYS A 354 7.67 -29.80 -3.27
CA LYS A 354 6.29 -30.28 -3.23
C LYS A 354 6.20 -31.79 -3.42
N ALA A 355 6.91 -32.32 -4.41
CA ALA A 355 7.00 -33.76 -4.64
C ALA A 355 7.62 -34.50 -3.44
N GLY A 356 8.69 -33.95 -2.85
CA GLY A 356 9.33 -34.54 -1.66
C GLY A 356 8.43 -34.56 -0.42
N VAL A 357 7.69 -33.49 -0.17
CA VAL A 357 6.71 -33.42 0.94
C VAL A 357 5.57 -34.42 0.71
N GLN A 358 5.08 -34.56 -0.52
CA GLN A 358 4.05 -35.55 -0.85
C GLN A 358 4.57 -36.97 -0.59
N GLN A 359 5.76 -37.30 -1.09
CA GLN A 359 6.40 -38.61 -0.85
C GLN A 359 6.61 -38.90 0.64
N LEU A 360 7.00 -37.89 1.42
CA LEU A 360 7.16 -38.01 2.87
C LEU A 360 5.81 -38.28 3.55
N SER A 361 4.77 -37.54 3.17
CA SER A 361 3.41 -37.74 3.67
C SER A 361 2.90 -39.15 3.37
N ASP A 362 3.10 -39.65 2.15
CA ASP A 362 2.69 -40.99 1.72
C ASP A 362 3.39 -42.07 2.58
N LYS A 363 4.71 -41.92 2.83
CA LYS A 363 5.47 -42.85 3.69
C LYS A 363 5.04 -42.83 5.16
N LEU A 364 4.58 -41.68 5.65
CA LEU A 364 4.13 -41.51 7.03
C LEU A 364 2.63 -41.80 7.20
N GLN A 365 1.90 -42.16 6.13
CA GLN A 365 0.48 -42.50 6.18
C GLN A 365 0.14 -43.58 7.24
N PRO A 366 0.96 -44.64 7.46
CA PRO A 366 0.64 -45.69 8.43
C PRO A 366 0.68 -45.25 9.90
N ILE A 367 1.32 -44.12 10.22
CA ILE A 367 1.43 -43.62 11.61
C ILE A 367 0.13 -42.87 11.97
N PRO A 368 -0.68 -43.37 12.93
CA PRO A 368 -1.96 -42.77 13.26
C PRO A 368 -1.78 -41.49 14.09
N LEU A 369 -2.34 -40.38 13.60
CA LEU A 369 -2.49 -39.14 14.39
C LEU A 369 -3.85 -39.16 15.11
N MET A 370 -3.86 -38.91 16.41
CA MET A 370 -5.05 -38.88 17.27
C MET A 370 -5.97 -37.65 17.07
N LYS A 371 -5.83 -36.89 15.97
CA LYS A 371 -6.68 -35.72 15.68
C LYS A 371 -7.50 -35.92 14.40
N ASP A 372 -8.79 -35.58 14.51
CA ASP A 372 -9.79 -35.59 13.44
C ASP A 372 -9.26 -34.99 12.13
N PRO A 373 -9.66 -35.51 10.96
CA PRO A 373 -9.20 -34.99 9.68
C PRO A 373 -9.75 -33.57 9.48
N ALA A 374 -8.88 -32.58 9.68
CA ALA A 374 -9.16 -31.22 9.25
C ALA A 374 -9.50 -31.24 7.74
N ALA A 375 -10.52 -30.47 7.37
CA ALA A 375 -11.14 -30.46 6.05
C ALA A 375 -10.10 -30.58 4.93
N ARG A 376 -10.23 -31.61 4.08
CA ARG A 376 -9.33 -31.86 2.95
C ARG A 376 -9.32 -30.63 2.04
N LEU A 377 -8.28 -29.81 2.16
CA LEU A 377 -8.04 -28.66 1.30
C LEU A 377 -7.77 -29.14 -0.13
N PRO A 378 -8.01 -28.30 -1.16
CA PRO A 378 -7.69 -28.64 -2.54
C PRO A 378 -6.20 -29.00 -2.68
N LEU A 379 -5.91 -30.08 -3.40
CA LEU A 379 -4.56 -30.64 -3.59
C LEU A 379 -3.53 -29.63 -4.16
N ASP A 380 -3.99 -28.62 -4.89
CA ASP A 380 -3.15 -27.56 -5.48
C ASP A 380 -2.97 -26.32 -4.61
N SER A 381 -3.58 -26.25 -3.42
CA SER A 381 -3.45 -25.08 -2.53
C SER A 381 -2.09 -25.08 -1.82
N GLU A 382 -1.43 -23.92 -1.75
CA GLU A 382 -0.21 -23.73 -0.93
C GLU A 382 -0.47 -24.06 0.56
N GLU A 383 -1.68 -23.81 1.03
CA GLU A 383 -2.13 -24.15 2.39
C GLU A 383 -2.19 -25.66 2.62
N HIS A 384 -2.48 -26.45 1.58
CA HIS A 384 -2.48 -27.92 1.66
C HIS A 384 -1.07 -28.46 1.86
N MET A 385 -0.08 -27.91 1.13
CA MET A 385 1.33 -28.29 1.29
C MET A 385 1.85 -28.00 2.70
N LEU A 386 1.51 -26.83 3.25
CA LEU A 386 1.89 -26.46 4.63
C LEU A 386 1.24 -27.40 5.66
N GLN A 387 0.00 -27.80 5.42
CA GLN A 387 -0.68 -28.79 6.27
C GLN A 387 0.02 -30.15 6.23
N LEU A 388 0.36 -30.65 5.04
CA LEU A 388 1.12 -31.91 4.88
C LEU A 388 2.47 -31.86 5.59
N MET A 389 3.18 -30.73 5.51
CA MET A 389 4.45 -30.54 6.23
C MET A 389 4.26 -30.60 7.75
N SER A 390 3.21 -29.95 8.28
CA SER A 390 2.92 -29.97 9.72
C SER A 390 2.50 -31.36 10.20
N GLU A 391 1.70 -32.09 9.42
CA GLU A 391 1.32 -33.47 9.73
C GLU A 391 2.54 -34.39 9.70
N ALA A 392 3.42 -34.25 8.70
CA ALA A 392 4.67 -35.01 8.61
C ALA A 392 5.60 -34.73 9.81
N GLU A 393 5.72 -33.47 10.23
CA GLU A 393 6.51 -33.09 11.41
C GLU A 393 6.00 -33.76 12.69
N GLN A 394 4.67 -33.71 12.93
CA GLN A 394 4.07 -34.33 14.12
C GLN A 394 4.29 -35.85 14.14
N LYS A 395 4.13 -36.52 12.98
CA LYS A 395 4.36 -37.97 12.87
C LYS A 395 5.82 -38.36 13.05
N LEU A 396 6.75 -37.57 12.51
CA LEU A 396 8.19 -37.80 12.70
C LEU A 396 8.62 -37.58 14.16
N MET A 397 8.02 -36.62 14.86
CA MET A 397 8.25 -36.41 16.29
C MET A 397 7.78 -37.61 17.12
N LEU A 398 6.59 -38.15 16.82
CA LEU A 398 6.10 -39.38 17.47
C LEU A 398 7.03 -40.56 17.21
N LEU A 399 7.43 -40.79 15.95
CA LEU A 399 8.37 -41.86 15.59
C LEU A 399 9.71 -41.71 16.32
N LYS A 400 10.21 -40.46 16.44
CA LYS A 400 11.45 -40.16 17.17
C LYS A 400 11.33 -40.49 18.66
N GLU A 401 10.21 -40.15 19.29
CA GLU A 401 9.94 -40.49 20.70
C GLU A 401 9.85 -42.02 20.90
N GLU A 402 9.21 -42.74 19.98
CA GLU A 402 9.09 -44.21 20.04
C GLU A 402 10.42 -44.95 19.84
N LEU A 403 11.35 -44.37 19.07
CA LEU A 403 12.68 -44.91 18.84
C LEU A 403 13.69 -44.47 19.92
N GLN A 404 13.34 -43.48 20.75
CA GLN A 404 14.23 -42.95 21.76
C GLN A 404 14.53 -43.99 22.84
N GLY A 405 15.80 -44.40 22.94
CA GLY A 405 16.27 -45.40 23.90
C GLY A 405 16.24 -46.85 23.41
N LYS A 406 15.82 -47.10 22.16
CA LYS A 406 15.95 -48.41 21.51
C LYS A 406 17.26 -48.49 20.72
N ASP A 407 17.89 -49.66 20.68
CA ASP A 407 19.03 -49.91 19.80
C ASP A 407 18.54 -50.13 18.35
N LEU A 408 18.89 -49.18 17.48
CA LEU A 408 18.46 -49.16 16.08
C LEU A 408 18.86 -50.42 15.31
N ALA A 409 20.03 -51.01 15.63
CA ALA A 409 20.48 -52.23 14.95
C ALA A 409 19.59 -53.43 15.29
N THR A 410 19.09 -53.50 16.53
CA THR A 410 18.16 -54.55 16.98
C THR A 410 16.78 -54.34 16.36
N VAL A 411 16.27 -53.10 16.34
CA VAL A 411 14.95 -52.78 15.74
C VAL A 411 14.91 -53.02 14.23
N MET A 412 15.99 -52.69 13.49
CA MET A 412 16.05 -52.97 12.06
C MET A 412 16.07 -54.47 11.75
N LYS A 413 16.76 -55.26 12.58
CA LYS A 413 16.79 -56.72 12.42
C LYS A 413 15.42 -57.37 12.69
N GLU A 414 14.69 -56.89 13.69
CA GLU A 414 13.32 -57.33 13.98
C GLU A 414 12.35 -56.98 12.84
N LEU A 415 12.52 -55.80 12.22
CA LEU A 415 11.75 -55.38 11.05
C LEU A 415 12.08 -56.21 9.80
N GLU A 416 13.35 -56.51 9.52
CA GLU A 416 13.75 -57.41 8.42
C GLU A 416 13.15 -58.81 8.60
N GLU A 417 13.15 -59.32 9.85
CA GLU A 417 12.53 -60.62 10.17
C GLU A 417 10.99 -60.57 10.04
N GLU A 418 10.33 -59.43 10.29
CA GLU A 418 8.89 -59.25 10.02
C GLU A 418 8.55 -59.02 8.55
N GLU A 419 9.37 -58.32 7.78
CA GLU A 419 9.18 -58.15 6.32
C GLU A 419 9.25 -59.51 5.61
N VAL A 420 10.26 -60.33 5.92
CA VAL A 420 10.42 -61.67 5.34
C VAL A 420 9.22 -62.57 5.67
N ARG A 421 8.65 -62.46 6.88
CA ARG A 421 7.45 -63.20 7.29
C ARG A 421 6.15 -62.72 6.65
N ASN A 422 6.10 -61.49 6.17
CA ASN A 422 4.93 -60.91 5.48
C ASN A 422 5.00 -61.07 3.95
N THR A 423 6.14 -61.50 3.41
CA THR A 423 6.34 -61.76 1.96
C THR A 423 6.23 -63.23 1.55
N ASP A 424 6.17 -64.15 2.51
CA ASP A 424 5.75 -65.56 2.33
C ASP A 424 4.23 -65.70 2.55
#